data_AF-A0AAP7N6K4-F1
#
_entry.id   AF-A0AAP7N6K4-F1
#
_cell.length_a   1.000
_cell.length_b   1.000
_cell.length_c   1.000
_cell.angle_alpha   90.00
_cell.angle_beta   90.00
_cell.angle_gamma   90.00
#
_symmetry.space_group_name_H-M   'P 1'
#
loop_
_entity.id
_entity.type
_entity.pdbx_description
1 polymer ?
#
loop_
_entity_poly.entity_id
_entity_poly.type
_entity_poly.pdbx_seq_one_letter_code
_entity_poly.pdbx_strand_id
1 'polypeptide(L)'
;MEPILIHKALSNKTRSDIMTWLKHPEDHFDEKPYLEQGLSFRTGICVGDIQAKSGLAQSVISSYLLTMQKAGLLESERIGKWTYYRRNEKQIKAFADYVQHQL
;
A
#
# COMPACT_ATOMS: atom_id res chain seq x y z
N MET A 1 -14.74 0.44 10.51
CA MET A 1 -13.29 0.71 10.70
C MET A 1 -12.87 -0.04 11.93
N GLU A 2 -11.79 -0.81 11.87
CA GLU A 2 -11.28 -1.63 12.98
C GLU A 2 -9.92 -1.07 13.46
N PRO A 3 -9.88 -0.17 14.45
CA PRO A 3 -8.64 0.53 14.84
C PRO A 3 -7.51 -0.42 15.24
N ILE A 4 -7.82 -1.51 15.95
CA ILE A 4 -6.83 -2.51 16.38
C ILE A 4 -6.13 -3.15 15.17
N LEU A 5 -6.86 -3.42 14.08
CA LEU A 5 -6.25 -3.97 12.86
C LEU A 5 -5.33 -2.96 12.18
N ILE A 6 -5.70 -1.68 12.19
CA ILE A 6 -4.87 -0.59 11.65
C ILE A 6 -3.59 -0.43 12.47
N HIS A 7 -3.68 -0.39 13.80
CA HIS A 7 -2.49 -0.33 14.68
C HIS A 7 -1.57 -1.53 14.45
N LYS A 8 -2.14 -2.75 14.42
CA LYS A 8 -1.38 -3.96 14.13
C LYS A 8 -0.78 -3.96 12.72
N ALA A 9 -1.39 -3.27 11.75
CA ALA A 9 -0.84 -3.13 10.40
C ALA A 9 0.35 -2.17 10.36
N LEU A 10 0.27 -1.05 11.07
CA LEU A 10 1.29 0.01 11.08
C LEU A 10 2.44 -0.26 12.05
N SER A 11 2.28 -1.16 13.03
CA SER A 11 3.32 -1.49 14.03
C SER A 11 4.50 -2.33 13.50
N ASN A 12 4.80 -2.25 12.20
CA ASN A 12 5.93 -2.93 11.58
C ASN A 12 6.62 -1.98 10.60
N LYS A 13 7.95 -1.90 10.70
CA LYS A 13 8.75 -0.96 9.92
C LYS A 13 8.49 -1.05 8.42
N THR A 14 8.55 -2.24 7.83
CA THR A 14 8.36 -2.42 6.38
C THR A 14 6.95 -2.01 5.94
N ARG A 15 5.90 -2.32 6.72
CA ARG A 15 4.53 -1.89 6.39
C ARG A 15 4.37 -0.37 6.45
N SER A 16 5.04 0.29 7.39
CA SER A 16 5.09 1.76 7.44
C SER A 16 5.90 2.36 6.29
N ASP A 17 7.00 1.72 5.90
CA ASP A 17 7.78 2.11 4.72
C ASP A 17 6.91 2.00 3.45
N ILE A 18 6.13 0.93 3.29
CA ILE A 18 5.16 0.77 2.18
C ILE A 18 4.15 1.92 2.16
N MET A 19 3.58 2.32 3.29
CA MET A 19 2.65 3.46 3.35
C MET A 19 3.30 4.78 2.91
N THR A 20 4.59 4.94 3.16
CA THR A 20 5.38 6.09 2.73
C THR A 20 5.63 6.01 1.23
N TRP A 21 6.05 4.84 0.73
CA TRP A 21 6.32 4.63 -0.68
C TRP A 21 5.10 4.87 -1.56
N LEU A 22 3.93 4.39 -1.13
CA LEU A 22 2.68 4.57 -1.85
C LEU A 22 2.10 5.97 -1.72
N LYS A 23 2.60 6.81 -0.80
CA LYS A 23 2.19 8.21 -0.68
C LYS A 23 2.87 9.09 -1.72
N HIS A 24 4.14 8.79 -2.00
CA HIS A 24 5.01 9.51 -2.92
C HIS A 24 5.67 8.53 -3.90
N PRO A 25 4.88 7.79 -4.71
CA PRO A 25 5.44 6.76 -5.60
C PRO A 25 6.47 7.31 -6.58
N GLU A 26 6.37 8.58 -6.97
CA GLU A 26 7.33 9.32 -7.80
C GLU A 26 8.75 9.36 -7.23
N ASP A 27 8.91 9.33 -5.91
CA ASP A 27 10.20 9.37 -5.24
C ASP A 27 10.80 7.95 -5.05
N HIS A 28 10.05 6.92 -5.45
CA HIS A 28 10.27 5.57 -4.96
C HIS A 28 10.24 4.49 -6.03
N PHE A 29 9.58 4.71 -7.17
CA PHE A 29 9.41 3.76 -8.26
C PHE A 29 9.61 4.45 -9.62
N ASP A 30 9.94 3.67 -10.65
CA ASP A 30 9.98 4.16 -12.03
C ASP A 30 8.60 4.01 -12.68
N GLU A 31 8.02 5.10 -13.18
CA GLU A 31 6.69 5.10 -13.80
C GLU A 31 6.72 4.58 -15.24
N LYS A 32 7.88 4.60 -15.91
CA LYS A 32 7.97 4.24 -17.34
C LYS A 32 7.33 2.89 -17.69
N PRO A 33 7.57 1.80 -16.94
CA PRO A 33 6.96 0.50 -17.24
C PRO A 33 5.43 0.49 -17.08
N TYR A 34 4.88 1.40 -16.27
CA TYR A 34 3.44 1.56 -16.08
C TYR A 34 2.83 2.29 -17.27
N LEU A 35 3.47 3.38 -17.71
CA LEU A 35 3.01 4.20 -18.84
C LEU A 35 2.99 3.40 -20.16
N GLU A 36 3.99 2.53 -20.38
CA GLU A 36 4.04 1.62 -21.54
C GLU A 36 2.84 0.65 -21.59
N GLN A 37 2.22 0.38 -20.44
CA GLN A 37 1.02 -0.45 -20.32
C GLN A 37 -0.27 0.36 -20.27
N GLY A 38 -0.21 1.69 -20.47
CA GLY A 38 -1.34 2.61 -20.32
C GLY A 38 -1.79 2.80 -18.88
N LEU A 39 -0.94 2.49 -17.90
CA LEU A 39 -1.17 2.67 -16.47
C LEU A 39 -0.39 3.89 -15.95
N SER A 40 -0.69 4.30 -14.73
CA SER A 40 0.06 5.33 -14.01
C SER A 40 0.10 4.99 -12.53
N PHE A 41 0.84 5.75 -11.72
CA PHE A 41 0.83 5.58 -10.27
C PHE A 41 -0.56 5.76 -9.62
N ARG A 42 -1.54 6.35 -10.31
CA ARG A 42 -2.94 6.41 -9.85
C ARG A 42 -3.60 5.02 -9.75
N THR A 43 -3.17 4.08 -10.58
CA THR A 43 -3.58 2.67 -10.52
C THR A 43 -3.01 1.99 -9.28
N GLY A 44 -1.84 2.44 -8.83
CA GLY A 44 -1.08 1.85 -7.74
C GLY A 44 0.20 1.18 -8.22
N ILE A 45 0.94 0.59 -7.28
CA ILE A 45 2.24 -0.03 -7.52
C ILE A 45 2.08 -1.54 -7.51
N CYS A 46 2.73 -2.22 -8.46
CA CYS A 46 2.70 -3.67 -8.56
C CYS A 46 3.36 -4.33 -7.34
N VAL A 47 2.82 -5.47 -6.90
CA VAL A 47 3.44 -6.30 -5.83
C VAL A 47 4.91 -6.58 -6.10
N GLY A 48 5.29 -6.81 -7.36
CA GLY A 48 6.67 -7.10 -7.75
C GLY A 48 7.63 -5.95 -7.45
N ASP A 49 7.22 -4.71 -7.69
CA ASP A 49 8.07 -3.53 -7.46
C ASP A 49 8.18 -3.23 -5.96
N ILE A 50 7.09 -3.40 -5.21
CA ILE A 50 7.12 -3.29 -3.74
C ILE A 50 8.05 -4.35 -3.16
N GLN A 51 7.98 -5.58 -3.68
CA GLN A 51 8.88 -6.66 -3.28
C GLN A 51 10.34 -6.30 -3.58
N ALA A 52 10.67 -5.94 -4.83
CA ALA A 52 12.01 -5.58 -5.25
C ALA A 52 12.59 -4.46 -4.37
N LYS A 53 11.80 -3.43 -4.09
CA LYS A 53 12.20 -2.31 -3.22
C LYS A 53 12.42 -2.72 -1.76
N SER A 54 11.59 -3.64 -1.25
CA SER A 54 11.68 -4.10 0.15
C SER A 54 12.88 -5.01 0.44
N GLY A 55 13.40 -5.72 -0.58
CA GLY A 55 14.40 -6.78 -0.42
C GLY A 55 13.88 -8.04 0.28
N LEU A 56 12.57 -8.14 0.58
CA LEU A 56 11.96 -9.29 1.22
C LEU A 56 11.40 -10.29 0.19
N ALA A 57 11.15 -11.52 0.64
CA ALA A 57 10.52 -12.54 -0.19
C ALA A 57 9.10 -12.12 -0.61
N GLN A 58 8.69 -12.52 -1.83
CA GLN A 58 7.38 -12.20 -2.39
C GLN A 58 6.22 -12.64 -1.49
N SER A 59 6.32 -13.82 -0.86
CA SER A 59 5.30 -14.32 0.07
C SER A 59 5.11 -13.42 1.29
N VAL A 60 6.20 -12.86 1.83
CA VAL A 60 6.17 -11.94 2.98
C VAL A 60 5.48 -10.63 2.59
N ILE A 61 5.86 -10.05 1.45
CA ILE A 61 5.25 -8.80 0.96
C ILE A 61 3.80 -8.98 0.59
N SER A 62 3.45 -10.09 -0.07
CA SER A 62 2.06 -10.40 -0.40
C SER A 62 1.21 -10.55 0.88
N SER A 63 1.75 -11.19 1.92
CA SER A 63 1.10 -11.27 3.23
C SER A 63 0.90 -9.90 3.87
N TYR A 64 1.93 -9.04 3.85
CA TYR A 64 1.85 -7.68 4.39
C TYR A 64 0.81 -6.83 3.68
N LEU A 65 0.82 -6.82 2.35
CA LEU A 65 -0.13 -6.07 1.53
C LEU A 65 -1.56 -6.56 1.79
N LEU A 66 -1.78 -7.87 1.91
CA LEU A 66 -3.07 -8.42 2.28
C LEU A 66 -3.51 -8.00 3.70
N THR A 67 -2.60 -8.00 4.68
CA THR A 67 -2.91 -7.52 6.03
C THR A 67 -3.29 -6.04 6.03
N MET A 68 -2.55 -5.20 5.30
CA MET A 68 -2.82 -3.76 5.22
C MET A 68 -4.14 -3.47 4.46
N GLN A 69 -4.43 -4.23 3.40
CA GLN A 69 -5.71 -4.17 2.70
C GLN A 69 -6.86 -4.61 3.61
N LYS A 70 -6.72 -5.69 4.39
CA LYS A 70 -7.72 -6.12 5.38
C LYS A 70 -7.94 -5.09 6.49
N ALA A 71 -6.90 -4.34 6.87
CA ALA A 71 -7.02 -3.21 7.78
C ALA A 71 -7.67 -1.97 7.12
N GLY A 72 -7.94 -2.02 5.81
CA GLY A 72 -8.53 -0.93 5.04
C GLY A 72 -7.55 0.17 4.64
N LEU A 73 -6.25 0.04 4.93
CA LEU A 73 -5.25 1.06 4.59
C LEU A 73 -4.91 1.11 3.10
N LEU A 74 -5.08 -0.02 2.41
CA LEU A 74 -4.79 -0.16 0.99
C LEU A 74 -6.02 -0.62 0.21
N GLU A 75 -6.06 -0.20 -1.06
CA GLU A 75 -6.90 -0.77 -2.11
C GLU A 75 -6.03 -1.60 -3.05
N SER A 76 -6.64 -2.63 -3.65
CA SER A 76 -5.97 -3.48 -4.63
C SER A 76 -6.76 -3.54 -5.92
N GLU A 77 -6.08 -3.46 -7.06
CA GLU A 77 -6.67 -3.64 -8.39
C GLU A 77 -5.89 -4.72 -9.15
N ARG A 78 -6.60 -5.63 -9.82
CA ARG A 78 -5.97 -6.68 -10.63
C ARG A 78 -6.07 -6.31 -12.11
N ILE A 79 -4.92 -6.15 -12.75
CA ILE A 79 -4.83 -5.82 -14.18
C ILE A 79 -3.93 -6.85 -14.86
N GLY A 80 -4.53 -7.62 -15.77
CA GLY A 80 -3.87 -8.77 -16.38
C GLY A 80 -3.43 -9.79 -15.34
N LYS A 81 -2.11 -10.05 -15.30
CA LYS A 81 -1.49 -11.02 -14.37
C LYS A 81 -1.08 -10.41 -13.03
N TRP A 82 -1.07 -9.08 -12.92
CA TRP A 82 -0.49 -8.36 -11.80
C TRP A 82 -1.57 -7.74 -10.90
N THR A 83 -1.23 -7.62 -9.62
CA THR A 83 -2.04 -6.90 -8.64
C THR A 83 -1.30 -5.65 -8.22
N TYR A 84 -2.00 -4.52 -8.27
CA TYR A 84 -1.51 -3.19 -7.94
C TYR A 84 -2.12 -2.75 -6.63
N TYR A 85 -1.34 -2.07 -5.81
CA TYR A 85 -1.76 -1.56 -4.52
C TYR A 85 -1.61 -0.05 -4.45
N ARG A 86 -2.61 0.62 -3.88
CA ARG A 86 -2.58 2.05 -3.60
C ARG A 86 -3.15 2.35 -2.23
N ARG A 87 -2.88 3.53 -1.71
CA ARG A 87 -3.42 4.00 -0.43
C ARG A 87 -4.92 4.23 -0.52
N ASN A 88 -5.65 3.78 0.50
CA ASN A 88 -7.04 4.13 0.70
C ASN A 88 -7.13 5.45 1.49
N GLU A 89 -7.02 6.58 0.80
CA GLU A 89 -7.02 7.90 1.46
C GLU A 89 -8.30 8.16 2.27
N LYS A 90 -9.45 7.61 1.85
CA LYS A 90 -10.71 7.73 2.59
C LYS A 90 -10.60 7.09 3.97
N GLN A 91 -10.09 5.86 4.02
CA GLN A 91 -9.94 5.12 5.28
C GLN A 91 -8.82 5.69 6.16
N ILE A 92 -7.73 6.15 5.55
CA ILE A 92 -6.62 6.81 6.25
C ILE A 92 -7.10 8.10 6.91
N LYS A 93 -7.87 8.93 6.19
CA LYS A 93 -8.46 10.15 6.74
C LYS A 93 -9.40 9.84 7.91
N ALA A 94 -10.29 8.86 7.75
CA ALA A 94 -11.19 8.43 8.82
C ALA A 94 -10.44 7.94 10.07
N PHE A 95 -9.30 7.25 9.88
CA PHE A 95 -8.46 6.83 10.99
C PHE A 95 -7.71 8.00 11.65
N ALA A 96 -7.21 8.96 10.87
CA ALA A 96 -6.60 10.17 11.40
C ALA A 96 -7.61 10.98 12.24
N ASP A 97 -8.83 11.15 11.73
CA ASP A 97 -9.92 11.80 12.45
C ASP A 97 -10.26 11.07 13.76
N TYR A 98 -10.29 9.72 13.74
CA TYR A 98 -10.47 8.91 14.95
C TYR A 98 -9.37 9.13 15.98
N VAL A 99 -8.09 9.09 15.57
CA VAL A 99 -6.95 9.34 16.46
C VAL A 99 -7.01 10.74 17.06
N GLN A 100 -7.41 11.75 16.29
CA GLN A 100 -7.48 13.13 16.77
C GLN A 100 -8.61 13.37 17.79
N HIS A 101 -9.74 12.67 17.67
CA HIS A 101 -10.96 12.99 18.43
C HIS A 101 -11.36 11.93 19.46
N GLN A 102 -10.79 10.73 19.42
CA GLN A 102 -11.21 9.59 20.25
C GLN A 102 -10.06 8.90 21.01
N LEU A 103 -8.80 9.25 20.72
CA LEU A 103 -7.61 8.84 21.48
C LEU A 103 -6.97 10.07 22.12
#